data_AF-A0A3D5D514-F1
#
_entry.id   AF-A0A3D5D514-F1
#
_cell.length_a   1.000
_cell.length_b   1.000
_cell.length_c   1.000
_cell.angle_alpha   90.00
_cell.angle_beta   90.00
_cell.angle_gamma   90.00
#
_symmetry.space_group_name_H-M   'P 1'
#
loop_
_entity.id
_entity.type
_entity.pdbx_description
1 polymer ?
#
loop_
_entity_poly.entity_id
_entity_poly.type
_entity_poly.pdbx_seq_one_letter_code
_entity_poly.pdbx_strand_id
1 'polypeptide(L)'
;MRQFLFSLCLLSGLALSADTPNPQLSLERLYVKREFSSKGYGVKWLDAGQGYARLEKSKGTKDAQDIVQIDPATGKKEILVAAKALIPEGAKKPLAVSGYTFTKDLKKVLIYTNTRRVWRVHSRGDYWVLDRASGKLHKLGGKEAKGATLMFAKFSPANNHHVAYVRERNVYMEDLTTGKVTALTKRRKDTVINGTFDWVYEEELGLRDGFRWSPDGKSIAYWQLDEDGVKKMTMLNHVPGNYPQIIQFRYPKVGETNSRCRIGVVPATGGETTWVQVGGDSREHYLARMEWADNSTELLIQRLNRLQNHNTVLLAEAATGKSRTVYTDKDD
;
A
#
# COMPACT_ATOMS: atom_id res chain seq x y z
N MET A 1 -18.75 -81.10 -44.72
CA MET A 1 -17.93 -80.40 -43.70
C MET A 1 -17.80 -78.94 -44.11
N ARG A 2 -18.47 -78.01 -43.42
CA ARG A 2 -18.30 -76.56 -43.59
C ARG A 2 -17.63 -76.04 -42.32
N GLN A 3 -16.39 -75.54 -42.44
CA GLN A 3 -15.66 -74.91 -41.35
C GLN A 3 -16.03 -73.43 -41.29
N PHE A 4 -16.48 -72.97 -40.13
CA PHE A 4 -16.64 -71.55 -39.79
C PHE A 4 -15.31 -71.05 -39.20
N LEU A 5 -14.70 -70.04 -39.83
CA LEU A 5 -13.64 -69.24 -39.22
C LEU A 5 -14.28 -68.20 -38.29
N PHE A 6 -13.95 -68.25 -36.99
CA PHE A 6 -14.21 -67.17 -36.06
C PHE A 6 -13.00 -66.23 -36.03
N SER A 7 -13.19 -64.99 -36.47
CA SER A 7 -12.21 -63.91 -36.37
C SER A 7 -12.37 -63.24 -35.00
N LEU A 8 -11.33 -63.28 -34.17
CA LEU A 8 -11.30 -62.68 -32.84
C LEU A 8 -10.69 -61.27 -32.93
N CYS A 9 -11.52 -60.24 -32.95
CA CYS A 9 -11.09 -58.85 -32.80
C CYS A 9 -10.72 -58.57 -31.33
N LEU A 10 -9.43 -58.40 -31.04
CA LEU A 10 -8.97 -57.83 -29.77
C LEU A 10 -9.13 -56.29 -29.81
N LEU A 11 -10.12 -55.77 -29.08
CA LEU A 11 -10.14 -54.36 -28.69
C LEU A 11 -9.14 -54.16 -27.53
N SER A 12 -8.00 -53.55 -27.83
CA SER A 12 -7.09 -53.01 -26.82
C SER A 12 -7.69 -51.75 -26.21
N GLY A 13 -8.31 -51.89 -25.03
CA GLY A 13 -8.78 -50.77 -24.22
C GLY A 13 -7.59 -49.99 -23.65
N LEU A 14 -7.37 -48.77 -24.17
CA LEU A 14 -6.55 -47.76 -23.50
C LEU A 14 -7.29 -47.31 -22.24
N ALA A 15 -6.99 -47.95 -21.11
CA ALA A 15 -7.37 -47.45 -19.80
C ALA A 15 -6.56 -46.18 -19.52
N LEU A 16 -7.17 -45.02 -19.75
CA LEU A 16 -6.75 -43.77 -19.11
C LEU A 16 -6.80 -44.01 -17.60
N SER A 17 -5.62 -44.16 -16.98
CA SER A 17 -5.52 -44.21 -15.52
C SER A 17 -5.97 -42.85 -15.00
N ALA A 18 -7.20 -42.78 -14.50
CA ALA A 18 -7.65 -41.67 -13.70
C ALA A 18 -6.87 -41.75 -12.37
N ASP A 19 -6.01 -40.77 -12.12
CA ASP A 19 -5.32 -40.61 -10.84
C ASP A 19 -6.36 -40.73 -9.72
N THR A 20 -6.31 -41.83 -8.97
CA THR A 20 -7.22 -42.04 -7.84
C THR A 20 -6.81 -41.02 -6.78
N PRO A 21 -7.70 -40.11 -6.34
CA PRO A 21 -7.33 -39.08 -5.38
C PRO A 21 -6.78 -39.75 -4.12
N ASN A 22 -5.48 -39.60 -3.85
CA ASN A 22 -4.87 -40.13 -2.64
C ASN A 22 -5.56 -39.44 -1.43
N PRO A 23 -6.29 -40.16 -0.57
CA PRO A 23 -7.03 -39.55 0.53
C PRO A 23 -6.11 -39.04 1.65
N GLN A 24 -4.83 -39.42 1.66
CA GLN A 24 -3.91 -39.13 2.75
C GLN A 24 -3.24 -37.76 2.60
N LEU A 25 -3.41 -36.91 3.61
CA LEU A 25 -2.75 -35.62 3.68
C LEU A 25 -1.23 -35.79 3.76
N SER A 26 -0.47 -35.03 2.99
CA SER A 26 1.00 -35.06 3.02
C SER A 26 1.59 -33.64 2.96
N LEU A 27 2.83 -33.48 3.45
CA LEU A 27 3.55 -32.22 3.37
C LEU A 27 3.76 -31.77 1.92
N GLU A 28 3.96 -32.70 0.99
CA GLU A 28 4.07 -32.40 -0.44
C GLU A 28 2.77 -31.80 -1.00
N ARG A 29 1.61 -32.39 -0.67
CA ARG A 29 0.30 -31.88 -1.10
C ARG A 29 -0.01 -30.52 -0.49
N LEU A 30 0.35 -30.33 0.78
CA LEU A 30 0.15 -29.08 1.52
C LEU A 30 1.05 -27.94 1.00
N TYR A 31 2.36 -28.16 0.91
CA TYR A 31 3.34 -27.08 0.74
C TYR A 31 3.99 -27.01 -0.65
N VAL A 32 4.12 -28.14 -1.36
CA VAL A 32 4.77 -28.18 -2.69
C VAL A 32 3.72 -28.05 -3.80
N LYS A 33 2.75 -28.96 -3.83
CA LYS A 33 1.64 -28.94 -4.80
C LYS A 33 0.61 -27.88 -4.47
N ARG A 34 0.58 -27.42 -3.21
CA ARG A 34 -0.35 -26.40 -2.72
C ARG A 34 -1.82 -26.75 -3.02
N GLU A 35 -2.14 -28.04 -2.97
CA GLU A 35 -3.44 -28.60 -3.39
C GLU A 35 -4.61 -27.99 -2.60
N PHE A 36 -4.35 -27.63 -1.34
CA PHE A 36 -5.32 -27.03 -0.42
C PHE A 36 -5.20 -25.49 -0.34
N SER A 37 -4.43 -24.85 -1.24
CA SER A 37 -4.40 -23.39 -1.26
C SER A 37 -5.76 -22.83 -1.70
N SER A 38 -6.32 -21.94 -0.89
CA SER A 38 -7.52 -21.20 -1.25
C SER A 38 -7.29 -20.41 -2.53
N LYS A 39 -8.20 -20.57 -3.51
CA LYS A 39 -8.23 -19.67 -4.67
C LYS A 39 -8.78 -18.32 -4.21
N GLY A 40 -7.93 -17.30 -4.20
CA GLY A 40 -8.34 -15.92 -3.94
C GLY A 40 -8.83 -15.23 -5.20
N TYR A 41 -9.80 -14.33 -5.05
CA TYR A 41 -10.21 -13.38 -6.09
C TYR A 41 -9.94 -11.97 -5.59
N GLY A 42 -8.94 -11.30 -6.18
CA GLY A 42 -8.64 -9.90 -5.91
C GLY A 42 -9.27 -9.01 -6.96
N VAL A 43 -10.09 -8.05 -6.52
CA VAL A 43 -10.69 -7.03 -7.39
C VAL A 43 -10.50 -5.65 -6.79
N LYS A 44 -10.45 -4.63 -7.63
CA LYS A 44 -10.45 -3.23 -7.21
C LYS A 44 -11.63 -2.51 -7.84
N TRP A 45 -12.58 -2.12 -7.03
CA TRP A 45 -13.69 -1.27 -7.47
C TRP A 45 -13.16 0.05 -8.00
N LEU A 46 -13.68 0.44 -9.15
CA LEU A 46 -13.51 1.78 -9.72
C LEU A 46 -14.64 2.68 -9.20
N ASP A 47 -14.72 3.92 -9.67
CA ASP A 47 -15.81 4.82 -9.24
C ASP A 47 -17.18 4.24 -9.64
N ALA A 48 -18.25 4.74 -9.00
CA ALA A 48 -19.60 4.26 -9.21
C ALA A 48 -19.96 4.24 -10.71
N GLY A 49 -20.46 3.09 -11.20
CA GLY A 49 -20.80 2.87 -12.61
C GLY A 49 -19.64 2.43 -13.51
N GLN A 50 -18.39 2.42 -13.03
CA GLN A 50 -17.22 1.98 -13.80
C GLN A 50 -16.89 0.48 -13.59
N GLY A 51 -17.62 -0.24 -12.76
CA GLY A 51 -17.34 -1.65 -12.46
C GLY A 51 -16.06 -1.85 -11.63
N TYR A 52 -15.36 -2.95 -11.86
CA TYR A 52 -14.13 -3.26 -11.13
C TYR A 52 -12.99 -3.64 -12.08
N ALA A 53 -11.76 -3.39 -11.66
CA ALA A 53 -10.56 -3.78 -12.38
C ALA A 53 -9.83 -4.93 -11.67
N ARG A 54 -9.16 -5.79 -12.44
CA ARG A 54 -8.24 -6.81 -11.93
C ARG A 54 -7.10 -7.10 -12.91
N LEU A 55 -6.08 -7.79 -12.42
CA LEU A 55 -5.01 -8.31 -13.28
C LEU A 55 -5.45 -9.64 -13.92
N GLU A 56 -5.35 -9.71 -15.24
CA GLU A 56 -5.53 -10.96 -16.01
C GLU A 56 -4.28 -11.28 -16.82
N LYS A 57 -4.01 -12.56 -17.10
CA LYS A 57 -2.88 -12.95 -17.95
C LYS A 57 -3.00 -12.27 -19.32
N SER A 58 -1.93 -11.62 -19.76
CA SER A 58 -1.92 -10.93 -21.04
C SER A 58 -1.91 -11.93 -22.19
N LYS A 59 -2.77 -11.70 -23.19
CA LYS A 59 -2.76 -12.48 -24.45
C LYS A 59 -1.65 -12.00 -25.40
N GLY A 60 -1.24 -10.74 -25.28
CA GLY A 60 -0.27 -10.11 -26.18
C GLY A 60 1.16 -10.07 -25.66
N THR A 61 1.38 -10.33 -24.36
CA THR A 61 2.72 -10.31 -23.75
C THR A 61 2.93 -11.54 -22.87
N LYS A 62 3.90 -12.38 -23.23
CA LYS A 62 4.21 -13.61 -22.50
C LYS A 62 4.63 -13.31 -21.05
N ASP A 63 4.16 -14.13 -20.12
CA ASP A 63 4.47 -14.06 -18.68
C ASP A 63 4.15 -12.70 -18.03
N ALA A 64 3.14 -12.00 -18.56
CA ALA A 64 2.73 -10.68 -18.09
C ALA A 64 1.22 -10.62 -17.81
N GLN A 65 0.77 -9.54 -17.18
CA GLN A 65 -0.63 -9.31 -16.85
C GLN A 65 -1.10 -7.95 -17.39
N ASP A 66 -2.30 -7.96 -17.97
CA ASP A 66 -3.04 -6.75 -18.33
C ASP A 66 -3.91 -6.30 -17.15
N ILE A 67 -4.18 -5.00 -17.04
CA ILE A 67 -5.21 -4.49 -16.12
C ILE A 67 -6.52 -4.41 -16.89
N VAL A 68 -7.50 -5.21 -16.49
CA VAL A 68 -8.76 -5.43 -17.18
C VAL A 68 -9.91 -4.93 -16.32
N GLN A 69 -10.73 -4.04 -16.87
CA GLN A 69 -12.01 -3.61 -16.32
C GLN A 69 -13.09 -4.62 -16.69
N ILE A 70 -14.00 -4.87 -15.75
CA ILE A 70 -15.09 -5.81 -15.89
C ILE A 70 -16.37 -5.15 -15.41
N ASP A 71 -17.37 -5.16 -16.28
CA ASP A 71 -18.74 -4.80 -15.93
C ASP A 71 -19.35 -5.94 -15.07
N PRO A 72 -19.79 -5.65 -13.82
CA PRO A 72 -20.27 -6.70 -12.92
C PRO A 72 -21.63 -7.27 -13.32
N ALA A 73 -22.44 -6.56 -14.10
CA ALA A 73 -23.78 -7.00 -14.50
C ALA A 73 -23.74 -7.91 -15.74
N THR A 74 -22.86 -7.59 -16.69
CA THR A 74 -22.79 -8.26 -18.00
C THR A 74 -21.58 -9.18 -18.14
N GLY A 75 -20.56 -9.02 -17.29
CA GLY A 75 -19.27 -9.71 -17.43
C GLY A 75 -18.42 -9.21 -18.59
N LYS A 76 -18.84 -8.15 -19.30
CA LYS A 76 -18.07 -7.56 -20.39
C LYS A 76 -16.71 -7.09 -19.87
N LYS A 77 -15.65 -7.43 -20.62
CA LYS A 77 -14.27 -7.10 -20.28
C LYS A 77 -13.66 -6.07 -21.22
N GLU A 78 -12.92 -5.14 -20.68
CA GLU A 78 -12.14 -4.15 -21.41
C GLU A 78 -10.71 -4.07 -20.86
N ILE A 79 -9.71 -4.09 -21.74
CA ILE A 79 -8.31 -3.91 -21.32
C ILE A 79 -8.07 -2.42 -21.12
N LEU A 80 -7.96 -1.97 -19.86
CA LEU A 80 -7.61 -0.59 -19.55
C LEU A 80 -6.12 -0.31 -19.79
N VAL A 81 -5.27 -1.27 -19.44
CA VAL A 81 -3.81 -1.16 -19.56
C VAL A 81 -3.25 -2.50 -20.03
N ALA A 82 -2.76 -2.53 -21.27
CA ALA A 82 -2.03 -3.69 -21.76
C ALA A 82 -0.62 -3.75 -21.14
N ALA A 83 -0.13 -4.95 -20.84
CA ALA A 83 1.20 -5.16 -20.26
C ALA A 83 2.31 -4.47 -21.08
N LYS A 84 2.21 -4.47 -22.42
CA LYS A 84 3.16 -3.78 -23.31
C LYS A 84 3.31 -2.28 -23.04
N ALA A 85 2.27 -1.62 -22.53
CA ALA A 85 2.31 -0.20 -22.16
C ALA A 85 3.07 0.06 -20.85
N LEU A 86 3.38 -1.02 -20.11
CA LEU A 86 4.15 -0.97 -18.87
C LEU A 86 5.61 -1.38 -19.08
N ILE A 87 6.13 -1.33 -20.30
CA ILE A 87 7.56 -1.56 -20.57
C ILE A 87 8.28 -0.21 -20.44
N PRO A 88 9.15 -0.01 -19.43
CA PRO A 88 9.94 1.20 -19.30
C PRO A 88 10.86 1.41 -20.51
N GLU A 89 11.20 2.66 -20.80
CA GLU A 89 12.18 2.99 -21.82
C GLU A 89 13.51 2.27 -21.57
N GLY A 90 14.05 1.62 -22.61
CA GLY A 90 15.28 0.81 -22.52
C GLY A 90 15.10 -0.58 -21.90
N ALA A 91 13.91 -0.95 -21.42
CA ALA A 91 13.64 -2.29 -20.88
C ALA A 91 13.07 -3.25 -21.94
N LYS A 92 13.24 -4.56 -21.71
CA LYS A 92 12.70 -5.63 -22.58
C LYS A 92 11.44 -6.29 -22.03
N LYS A 93 11.14 -6.10 -20.74
CA LYS A 93 10.02 -6.74 -20.04
C LYS A 93 9.14 -5.68 -19.39
N PRO A 94 7.83 -5.93 -19.29
CA PRO A 94 6.92 -5.04 -18.60
C PRO A 94 7.16 -5.08 -17.10
N LEU A 95 6.73 -4.01 -16.42
CA LEU A 95 6.73 -3.91 -14.97
C LEU A 95 5.85 -5.01 -14.35
N ALA A 96 6.37 -5.71 -13.33
CA ALA A 96 5.58 -6.62 -12.52
C ALA A 96 4.66 -5.83 -11.58
N VAL A 97 3.36 -5.83 -11.88
CA VAL A 97 2.36 -5.06 -11.14
C VAL A 97 2.06 -5.73 -9.80
N SER A 98 2.39 -5.06 -8.70
CA SER A 98 2.01 -5.48 -7.33
C SER A 98 0.80 -4.73 -6.79
N GLY A 99 0.43 -3.61 -7.42
CA GLY A 99 -0.76 -2.83 -7.11
C GLY A 99 -0.97 -1.71 -8.12
N TYR A 100 -2.18 -1.18 -8.21
CA TYR A 100 -2.48 -0.06 -9.09
C TYR A 100 -3.65 0.78 -8.57
N THR A 101 -3.71 2.06 -8.95
CA THR A 101 -4.80 3.00 -8.65
C THR A 101 -5.03 3.92 -9.84
N PHE A 102 -6.26 4.07 -10.30
CA PHE A 102 -6.61 4.99 -11.38
C PHE A 102 -6.97 6.38 -10.84
N THR A 103 -6.83 7.40 -11.68
CA THR A 103 -7.57 8.67 -11.51
C THR A 103 -9.06 8.43 -11.75
N LYS A 104 -9.93 9.32 -11.25
CA LYS A 104 -11.41 9.18 -11.37
C LYS A 104 -11.89 9.06 -12.83
N ASP A 105 -11.24 9.80 -13.73
CA ASP A 105 -11.50 9.77 -15.18
C ASP A 105 -10.83 8.59 -15.91
N LEU A 106 -10.18 7.70 -15.16
CA LEU A 106 -9.39 6.57 -15.62
C LEU A 106 -8.25 6.93 -16.59
N LYS A 107 -7.93 8.20 -16.82
CA LYS A 107 -6.93 8.60 -17.84
C LYS A 107 -5.50 8.28 -17.43
N LYS A 108 -5.21 8.27 -16.13
CA LYS A 108 -3.90 7.92 -15.59
C LYS A 108 -4.03 6.76 -14.61
N VAL A 109 -2.97 5.97 -14.52
CA VAL A 109 -2.86 4.89 -13.54
C VAL A 109 -1.52 4.96 -12.84
N LEU A 110 -1.55 4.91 -11.52
CA LEU A 110 -0.40 4.73 -10.65
C LEU A 110 -0.17 3.23 -10.48
N ILE A 111 1.06 2.75 -10.73
CA ILE A 111 1.46 1.35 -10.69
C ILE A 111 2.52 1.17 -9.61
N TYR A 112 2.31 0.22 -8.71
CA TYR A 112 3.22 -0.15 -7.64
C TYR A 112 3.99 -1.43 -7.99
N THR A 113 5.32 -1.38 -7.87
CA THR A 113 6.25 -2.39 -8.42
C THR A 113 7.48 -2.55 -7.52
N ASN A 114 8.36 -3.52 -7.85
CA ASN A 114 9.65 -3.72 -7.18
C ASN A 114 9.55 -3.69 -5.65
N THR A 115 8.54 -4.37 -5.11
CA THR A 115 8.14 -4.19 -3.72
C THR A 115 9.12 -4.86 -2.77
N ARG A 116 9.23 -4.31 -1.56
CA ARG A 116 10.06 -4.83 -0.47
C ARG A 116 9.27 -4.78 0.82
N ARG A 117 9.48 -5.80 1.64
CA ARG A 117 8.92 -5.87 2.99
C ARG A 117 9.62 -4.86 3.90
N VAL A 118 8.85 -4.18 4.74
CA VAL A 118 9.38 -3.37 5.85
C VAL A 118 9.17 -4.13 7.16
N TRP A 119 7.90 -4.40 7.51
CA TRP A 119 7.53 -5.24 8.65
C TRP A 119 6.66 -6.42 8.20
N ARG A 120 5.34 -6.43 8.49
CA ARG A 120 4.45 -7.50 8.04
C ARG A 120 4.22 -7.52 6.53
N VAL A 121 4.23 -6.36 5.86
CA VAL A 121 3.80 -6.25 4.45
C VAL A 121 4.83 -5.59 3.52
N HIS A 122 4.63 -5.75 2.22
CA HIS A 122 5.40 -5.10 1.16
C HIS A 122 4.97 -3.63 0.99
N SER A 123 5.34 -2.78 1.95
CA SER A 123 4.89 -1.38 2.05
C SER A 123 5.80 -0.35 1.37
N ARG A 124 6.97 -0.76 0.84
CA ARG A 124 7.82 0.12 0.02
C ARG A 124 8.17 -0.51 -1.33
N GLY A 125 8.37 0.33 -2.34
CA GLY A 125 8.62 -0.12 -3.70
C GLY A 125 8.87 1.04 -4.66
N ASP A 126 8.79 0.74 -5.95
CA ASP A 126 8.84 1.74 -7.00
C ASP A 126 7.42 2.04 -7.47
N TYR A 127 7.16 3.32 -7.76
CA TYR A 127 5.89 3.76 -8.33
C TYR A 127 6.08 4.39 -9.69
N TRP A 128 5.13 4.13 -10.58
CA TRP A 128 5.10 4.66 -11.94
C TRP A 128 3.72 5.21 -12.25
N VAL A 129 3.64 6.26 -13.05
CA VAL A 129 2.38 6.77 -13.60
C VAL A 129 2.37 6.55 -15.10
N LEU A 130 1.39 5.80 -15.58
CA LEU A 130 1.08 5.71 -17.01
C LEU A 130 -0.04 6.68 -17.33
N ASP A 131 0.21 7.59 -18.27
CA ASP A 131 -0.83 8.34 -18.95
C ASP A 131 -1.33 7.53 -20.14
N ARG A 132 -2.60 7.09 -20.10
CA ARG A 132 -3.14 6.13 -21.07
C ARG A 132 -3.39 6.73 -22.45
N ALA A 133 -3.58 8.05 -22.53
CA ALA A 133 -3.82 8.73 -23.80
C ALA A 133 -2.52 8.88 -24.59
N SER A 134 -1.46 9.30 -23.92
CA SER A 134 -0.14 9.49 -24.54
C SER A 134 0.72 8.23 -24.56
N GLY A 135 0.42 7.24 -23.70
CA GLY A 135 1.28 6.08 -23.47
C GLY A 135 2.54 6.39 -22.65
N LYS A 136 2.70 7.63 -22.15
CA LYS A 136 3.88 8.03 -21.39
C LYS A 136 3.91 7.33 -20.03
N LEU A 137 4.97 6.59 -19.77
CA LEU A 137 5.23 5.91 -18.49
C LEU A 137 6.32 6.67 -17.71
N HIS A 138 5.92 7.30 -16.61
CA HIS A 138 6.79 8.15 -15.78
C HIS A 138 7.13 7.47 -14.45
N LYS A 139 8.41 7.39 -14.08
CA LYS A 139 8.81 6.89 -12.76
C LYS A 139 8.76 8.00 -11.71
N LEU A 140 8.07 7.76 -10.60
CA LEU A 140 8.02 8.71 -9.48
C LEU A 140 9.29 8.67 -8.63
N GLY A 141 9.53 9.74 -7.88
CA GLY A 141 10.64 9.87 -6.94
C GLY A 141 11.75 10.81 -7.41
N GLY A 142 11.64 11.37 -8.62
CA GLY A 142 12.68 12.17 -9.25
C GLY A 142 14.01 11.41 -9.41
N LYS A 143 15.11 12.15 -9.62
CA LYS A 143 16.46 11.57 -9.81
C LYS A 143 17.09 11.05 -8.52
N GLU A 144 16.62 11.52 -7.36
CA GLU A 144 17.22 11.21 -6.06
C GLU A 144 16.71 9.90 -5.45
N ALA A 145 15.49 9.45 -5.82
CA ALA A 145 14.92 8.26 -5.22
C ALA A 145 15.67 7.00 -5.66
N LYS A 146 16.21 6.28 -4.67
CA LYS A 146 16.73 4.93 -4.89
C LYS A 146 15.58 3.95 -5.14
N GLY A 147 15.89 2.85 -5.81
CA GLY A 147 14.91 1.80 -6.08
C GLY A 147 14.28 1.26 -4.80
N ALA A 148 12.97 1.00 -4.85
CA ALA A 148 12.18 0.43 -3.78
C ALA A 148 12.12 1.25 -2.47
N THR A 149 12.18 2.59 -2.55
CA THR A 149 12.18 3.48 -1.38
C THR A 149 10.88 4.24 -1.14
N LEU A 150 10.00 4.33 -2.15
CA LEU A 150 8.75 5.08 -2.04
C LEU A 150 7.69 4.24 -1.33
N MET A 151 6.80 4.90 -0.60
CA MET A 151 5.71 4.30 0.16
C MET A 151 4.43 5.12 -0.02
N PHE A 152 3.29 4.42 -0.07
CA PHE A 152 1.94 5.01 -0.01
C PHE A 152 1.68 6.14 -1.03
N ALA A 153 2.23 6.01 -2.25
CA ALA A 153 1.99 7.00 -3.28
C ALA A 153 0.51 7.06 -3.67
N LYS A 154 -0.03 8.27 -3.84
CA LYS A 154 -1.45 8.50 -4.19
C LYS A 154 -1.63 9.82 -4.94
N PHE A 155 -2.52 9.81 -5.94
CA PHE A 155 -2.94 11.02 -6.64
C PHE A 155 -3.62 12.00 -5.68
N SER A 156 -3.53 13.29 -5.99
CA SER A 156 -4.42 14.30 -5.40
C SER A 156 -5.88 13.98 -5.77
N PRO A 157 -6.84 14.14 -4.85
CA PRO A 157 -8.26 13.92 -5.14
C PRO A 157 -8.86 15.01 -6.03
N ALA A 158 -8.22 16.19 -6.11
CA ALA A 158 -8.72 17.35 -6.84
C ALA A 158 -8.16 17.48 -8.26
N ASN A 159 -7.05 16.82 -8.57
CA ASN A 159 -6.43 16.89 -9.88
C ASN A 159 -5.64 15.63 -10.24
N ASN A 160 -5.37 15.48 -11.54
CA ASN A 160 -4.69 14.30 -12.10
C ASN A 160 -3.18 14.51 -12.35
N HIS A 161 -2.58 15.56 -11.79
CA HIS A 161 -1.17 15.90 -12.05
C HIS A 161 -0.31 16.04 -10.79
N HIS A 162 -0.89 15.99 -9.59
CA HIS A 162 -0.13 15.90 -8.34
C HIS A 162 -0.19 14.50 -7.75
N VAL A 163 0.95 14.00 -7.30
CA VAL A 163 1.07 12.74 -6.56
C VAL A 163 1.87 13.00 -5.29
N ALA A 164 1.37 12.57 -4.14
CA ALA A 164 2.14 12.59 -2.90
C ALA A 164 2.55 11.19 -2.50
N TYR A 165 3.70 11.07 -1.84
CA TYR A 165 4.25 9.82 -1.35
C TYR A 165 5.18 10.06 -0.17
N VAL A 166 5.51 8.98 0.54
CA VAL A 166 6.57 9.00 1.55
C VAL A 166 7.84 8.39 0.98
N ARG A 167 8.97 9.05 1.24
CA ARG A 167 10.30 8.56 0.91
C ARG A 167 11.21 8.88 2.10
N GLU A 168 11.94 7.89 2.59
CA GLU A 168 12.93 8.08 3.67
C GLU A 168 12.40 8.88 4.88
N ARG A 169 11.17 8.56 5.32
CA ARG A 169 10.50 9.19 6.47
C ARG A 169 10.15 10.68 6.28
N ASN A 170 10.05 11.14 5.04
CA ASN A 170 9.51 12.46 4.67
C ASN A 170 8.38 12.33 3.67
N VAL A 171 7.45 13.29 3.71
CA VAL A 171 6.35 13.41 2.76
C VAL A 171 6.81 14.31 1.62
N TYR A 172 6.54 13.89 0.38
CA TYR A 172 6.84 14.61 -0.85
C TYR A 172 5.59 14.78 -1.68
N MET A 173 5.57 15.84 -2.49
CA MET A 173 4.62 16.06 -3.57
C MET A 173 5.41 16.16 -4.89
N GLU A 174 4.98 15.41 -5.90
CA GLU A 174 5.53 15.44 -7.24
C GLU A 174 4.48 15.92 -8.24
N ASP A 175 4.87 16.92 -9.03
CA ASP A 175 4.08 17.45 -10.13
C ASP A 175 4.44 16.71 -11.42
N LEU A 176 3.48 15.97 -11.97
CA LEU A 176 3.66 15.13 -13.16
C LEU A 176 3.80 15.92 -14.46
N THR A 177 3.38 17.19 -14.46
CA THR A 177 3.49 18.08 -15.62
C THR A 177 4.92 18.58 -15.76
N THR A 178 5.51 19.01 -14.64
CA THR A 178 6.85 19.61 -14.60
C THR A 178 7.96 18.63 -14.22
N GLY A 179 7.60 17.50 -13.60
CA GLY A 179 8.55 16.59 -12.95
C GLY A 179 9.13 17.12 -11.64
N LYS A 180 8.65 18.26 -11.13
CA LYS A 180 9.17 18.88 -9.90
C LYS A 180 8.76 18.06 -8.68
N VAL A 181 9.74 17.70 -7.86
CA VAL A 181 9.54 17.07 -6.55
C VAL A 181 9.75 18.11 -5.45
N THR A 182 8.74 18.28 -4.59
CA THR A 182 8.76 19.19 -3.45
C THR A 182 8.72 18.37 -2.16
N ALA A 183 9.72 18.52 -1.31
CA ALA A 183 9.69 17.97 0.04
C ALA A 183 8.72 18.80 0.91
N LEU A 184 7.68 18.16 1.44
CA LEU A 184 6.70 18.83 2.31
C LEU A 184 7.12 18.76 3.78
N THR A 185 7.92 17.77 4.14
CA THR A 185 8.46 17.62 5.49
C THR A 185 9.96 17.37 5.47
N LYS A 186 10.61 17.73 6.57
CA LYS A 186 12.03 17.50 6.79
C LYS A 186 12.26 16.82 8.13
N ARG A 187 12.74 15.58 8.07
CA ARG A 187 13.23 14.82 9.20
C ARG A 187 14.43 15.54 9.81
N ARG A 188 14.24 16.12 10.99
CA ARG A 188 15.27 16.91 11.70
C ARG A 188 16.26 16.06 12.49
N LYS A 189 15.89 14.83 12.85
CA LYS A 189 16.72 13.85 13.56
C LYS A 189 16.35 12.44 13.13
N ASP A 190 17.22 11.47 13.42
CA ASP A 190 17.02 10.09 13.01
C ASP A 190 15.74 9.47 13.60
N THR A 191 15.33 9.88 14.79
CA THR A 191 14.14 9.36 15.47
C THR A 191 12.82 9.87 14.90
N VAL A 192 12.83 10.91 14.06
CA VAL A 192 11.61 11.49 13.51
C VAL A 192 11.13 10.70 12.29
N ILE A 193 9.85 10.39 12.27
CA ILE A 193 9.13 9.73 11.18
C ILE A 193 7.99 10.65 10.74
N ASN A 194 7.97 11.08 9.48
CA ASN A 194 6.83 11.81 8.91
C ASN A 194 6.09 10.92 7.90
N GLY A 195 4.76 10.93 7.94
CA GLY A 195 3.93 10.32 6.89
C GLY A 195 3.82 8.79 6.96
N THR A 196 4.48 8.16 7.92
CA THR A 196 4.49 6.72 8.21
C THR A 196 4.59 6.51 9.71
N PHE A 197 4.69 5.26 10.15
CA PHE A 197 4.61 4.89 11.55
C PHE A 197 5.82 4.07 12.02
N ASP A 198 6.00 4.03 13.34
CA ASP A 198 6.95 3.13 13.99
C ASP A 198 6.38 1.69 14.06
N TRP A 199 7.15 0.79 14.66
CA TRP A 199 6.76 -0.62 14.79
C TRP A 199 5.44 -0.79 15.55
N VAL A 200 5.23 -0.08 16.66
CA VAL A 200 4.06 -0.26 17.53
C VAL A 200 2.78 0.21 16.83
N TYR A 201 2.81 1.37 16.21
CA TYR A 201 1.66 1.88 15.47
C TYR A 201 1.30 0.96 14.28
N GLU A 202 2.29 0.43 13.57
CA GLU A 202 2.04 -0.50 12.47
C GLU A 202 1.45 -1.82 12.96
N GLU A 203 2.00 -2.40 14.02
CA GLU A 203 1.66 -3.77 14.41
C GLU A 203 0.47 -3.87 15.37
N GLU A 204 0.32 -2.91 16.28
CA GLU A 204 -0.72 -2.92 17.32
C GLU A 204 -1.95 -2.09 16.94
N LEU A 205 -1.78 -1.02 16.14
CA LEU A 205 -2.90 -0.16 15.68
C LEU A 205 -3.25 -0.34 14.20
N GLY A 206 -2.47 -1.15 13.48
CA GLY A 206 -2.65 -1.43 12.06
C GLY A 206 -2.31 -0.25 11.13
N LEU A 207 -1.63 0.77 11.63
CA LEU A 207 -1.39 2.04 10.94
C LEU A 207 -0.10 2.03 10.13
N ARG A 208 -0.20 2.28 8.83
CA ARG A 208 0.95 2.26 7.91
C ARG A 208 1.04 3.50 7.04
N ASP A 209 -0.08 3.85 6.42
CA ASP A 209 -0.24 5.05 5.62
C ASP A 209 -0.51 6.26 6.53
N GLY A 210 0.53 7.06 6.78
CA GLY A 210 0.52 8.16 7.74
C GLY A 210 0.30 9.54 7.12
N PHE A 211 -0.37 9.66 5.97
CA PHE A 211 -0.80 10.97 5.47
C PHE A 211 -2.11 10.93 4.66
N ARG A 212 -2.78 12.08 4.55
CA ARG A 212 -4.05 12.28 3.83
C ARG A 212 -4.03 13.59 3.03
N TRP A 213 -4.46 13.52 1.77
CA TRP A 213 -4.78 14.71 0.98
C TRP A 213 -6.05 15.36 1.48
N SER A 214 -6.09 16.70 1.52
CA SER A 214 -7.35 17.42 1.62
C SER A 214 -8.21 17.14 0.38
N PRO A 215 -9.54 17.11 0.50
CA PRO A 215 -10.43 16.89 -0.64
C PRO A 215 -10.19 17.87 -1.82
N ASP A 216 -9.85 19.12 -1.54
CA ASP A 216 -9.50 20.13 -2.54
C ASP A 216 -8.06 20.03 -3.08
N GLY A 217 -7.27 19.07 -2.57
CA GLY A 217 -5.91 18.79 -3.01
C GLY A 217 -4.88 19.88 -2.65
N LYS A 218 -5.21 20.85 -1.80
CA LYS A 218 -4.30 21.96 -1.46
C LYS A 218 -3.39 21.67 -0.27
N SER A 219 -3.74 20.70 0.56
CA SER A 219 -3.01 20.41 1.80
C SER A 219 -2.79 18.92 2.01
N ILE A 220 -1.75 18.58 2.77
CA ILE A 220 -1.50 17.26 3.30
C ILE A 220 -1.57 17.31 4.82
N ALA A 221 -2.47 16.51 5.40
CA ALA A 221 -2.42 16.18 6.82
C ALA A 221 -1.54 14.93 7.01
N TYR A 222 -0.68 14.93 8.03
CA TYR A 222 0.24 13.80 8.28
C TYR A 222 0.48 13.58 9.76
N TRP A 223 0.77 12.32 10.12
CA TRP A 223 1.31 11.98 11.42
C TRP A 223 2.83 12.20 11.42
N GLN A 224 3.31 12.76 12.52
CA GLN A 224 4.72 12.75 12.86
C GLN A 224 4.91 11.98 14.17
N LEU A 225 5.79 10.99 14.13
CA LEU A 225 6.27 10.29 15.31
C LEU A 225 7.70 10.71 15.60
N ASP A 226 8.05 10.73 16.88
CA ASP A 226 9.41 10.93 17.35
C ASP A 226 9.77 9.84 18.36
N GLU A 227 10.60 8.91 17.91
CA GLU A 227 11.06 7.73 18.64
C GLU A 227 12.17 8.05 19.67
N ASP A 228 12.47 9.33 19.91
CA ASP A 228 13.48 9.72 20.89
C ASP A 228 13.11 9.25 22.29
N GLY A 229 14.09 8.78 23.06
CA GLY A 229 13.88 8.13 24.35
C GLY A 229 13.29 6.71 24.30
N VAL A 230 12.79 6.22 23.16
CA VAL A 230 12.27 4.84 23.05
C VAL A 230 13.44 3.86 23.00
N LYS A 231 13.43 2.81 23.83
CA LYS A 231 14.52 1.81 23.87
C LYS A 231 14.63 1.04 22.55
N LYS A 232 15.84 0.60 22.21
CA LYS A 232 16.11 -0.23 21.03
C LYS A 232 16.07 -1.70 21.40
N MET A 233 15.40 -2.51 20.58
CA MET A 233 15.55 -3.96 20.56
C MET A 233 16.68 -4.33 19.60
N THR A 234 17.47 -5.35 19.96
CA THR A 234 18.55 -5.89 19.12
C THR A 234 18.20 -7.31 18.69
N MET A 235 18.34 -7.58 17.40
CA MET A 235 18.20 -8.90 16.78
C MET A 235 19.46 -9.24 15.99
N LEU A 236 19.79 -10.52 15.90
CA LEU A 236 20.90 -11.01 15.08
C LEU A 236 20.37 -11.73 13.85
N ASN A 237 20.87 -11.33 12.68
CA ASN A 237 20.58 -11.99 11.41
C ASN A 237 21.78 -12.80 10.95
N HIS A 238 21.64 -14.12 10.98
CA HIS A 238 22.70 -15.08 10.63
C HIS A 238 22.67 -15.51 9.16
N VAL A 239 21.75 -15.00 8.35
CA VAL A 239 21.51 -15.45 6.96
C VAL A 239 22.51 -14.89 5.92
N PRO A 240 22.88 -13.59 5.93
CA PRO A 240 23.58 -12.99 4.79
C PRO A 240 25.06 -13.37 4.61
N GLY A 241 25.69 -14.03 5.59
CA GLY A 241 27.10 -14.38 5.50
C GLY A 241 27.64 -15.04 6.77
N ASN A 242 28.96 -15.23 6.81
CA ASN A 242 29.63 -15.98 7.88
C ASN A 242 29.59 -15.30 9.26
N TYR A 243 29.35 -13.98 9.31
CA TYR A 243 29.22 -13.22 10.54
C TYR A 243 27.80 -12.67 10.69
N PRO A 244 27.19 -12.76 11.88
CA PRO A 244 25.83 -12.24 12.10
C PRO A 244 25.78 -10.73 11.90
N GLN A 245 24.70 -10.26 11.26
CA GLN A 245 24.41 -8.83 11.15
C GLN A 245 23.50 -8.39 12.29
N ILE A 246 23.82 -7.25 12.91
CA ILE A 246 23.00 -6.65 13.95
C ILE A 246 21.84 -5.87 13.31
N ILE A 247 20.61 -6.17 13.71
CA ILE A 247 19.40 -5.42 13.40
C ILE A 247 18.96 -4.72 14.68
N GLN A 248 18.79 -3.39 14.63
CA GLN A 248 18.27 -2.61 15.74
C GLN A 248 17.10 -1.74 15.30
N PHE A 249 16.08 -1.68 16.16
CA PHE A 249 14.88 -0.87 15.95
C PHE A 249 14.29 -0.45 17.29
N ARG A 250 13.54 0.65 17.31
CA ARG A 250 12.90 1.19 18.51
C ARG A 250 11.69 0.30 18.84
N TYR A 251 11.63 -0.18 20.08
CA TYR A 251 10.59 -1.12 20.53
C TYR A 251 10.34 -0.91 22.03
N PRO A 252 9.27 -0.20 22.41
CA PRO A 252 8.89 -0.05 23.81
C PRO A 252 8.23 -1.34 24.28
N LYS A 253 8.82 -1.97 25.30
CA LYS A 253 8.15 -3.05 26.05
C LYS A 253 7.08 -2.45 26.95
N VAL A 254 6.27 -3.31 27.57
CA VAL A 254 5.26 -2.91 28.56
C VAL A 254 5.90 -2.01 29.62
N GLY A 255 5.26 -0.87 29.91
CA GLY A 255 5.73 0.12 30.87
C GLY A 255 6.84 1.07 30.37
N GLU A 256 7.40 0.86 29.18
CA GLU A 256 8.46 1.70 28.63
C GLU A 256 7.90 2.93 27.89
N THR A 257 8.78 3.91 27.67
CA THR A 257 8.48 5.15 26.96
C THR A 257 8.10 4.89 25.50
N ASN A 258 6.94 5.40 25.07
CA ASN A 258 6.52 5.39 23.68
C ASN A 258 6.98 6.61 22.89
N SER A 259 6.94 6.49 21.56
CA SER A 259 7.16 7.60 20.64
C SER A 259 6.20 8.75 20.92
N ARG A 260 6.68 10.00 20.82
CA ARG A 260 5.78 11.16 20.79
C ARG A 260 4.99 11.13 19.48
N CYS A 261 3.70 11.39 19.53
CA CYS A 261 2.88 11.50 18.33
C CYS A 261 2.22 12.87 18.22
N ARG A 262 2.19 13.42 17.01
CA ARG A 262 1.44 14.63 16.68
C ARG A 262 0.93 14.58 15.24
N ILE A 263 -0.08 15.39 14.96
CA ILE A 263 -0.64 15.59 13.61
C ILE A 263 -0.35 17.02 13.16
N GLY A 264 0.07 17.17 11.91
CA GLY A 264 0.28 18.46 11.26
C GLY A 264 -0.38 18.54 9.90
N VAL A 265 -0.70 19.75 9.47
CA VAL A 265 -1.18 20.07 8.13
C VAL A 265 -0.16 20.96 7.44
N VAL A 266 0.23 20.61 6.22
CA VAL A 266 1.19 21.37 5.41
C VAL A 266 0.59 21.67 4.02
N PRO A 267 0.80 22.86 3.45
CA PRO A 267 0.41 23.13 2.07
C PRO A 267 1.09 22.15 1.11
N ALA A 268 0.37 21.67 0.11
CA ALA A 268 0.91 20.75 -0.90
C ALA A 268 1.98 21.41 -1.79
N THR A 269 2.02 22.73 -1.80
CA THR A 269 3.07 23.54 -2.45
C THR A 269 4.36 23.65 -1.62
N GLY A 270 4.37 23.09 -0.41
CA GLY A 270 5.40 23.31 0.59
C GLY A 270 5.14 24.56 1.43
N GLY A 271 5.78 24.64 2.60
CA GLY A 271 5.62 25.72 3.57
C GLY A 271 5.71 25.22 5.01
N GLU A 272 5.33 26.08 5.95
CA GLU A 272 5.27 25.73 7.36
C GLU A 272 4.13 24.76 7.66
N THR A 273 4.34 23.88 8.63
CA THR A 273 3.30 22.98 9.14
C THR A 273 2.51 23.65 10.25
N THR A 274 1.18 23.66 10.13
CA THR A 274 0.27 23.95 11.23
C THR A 274 0.09 22.69 12.07
N TRP A 275 0.44 22.75 13.36
CA TRP A 275 0.32 21.62 14.28
C TRP A 275 -1.04 21.60 14.98
N VAL A 276 -1.71 20.45 14.97
CA VAL A 276 -3.00 20.29 15.64
C VAL A 276 -2.82 20.21 17.16
N GLN A 277 -3.63 20.98 17.88
CA GLN A 277 -3.71 21.03 19.33
C GLN A 277 -4.59 19.89 19.85
N VAL A 278 -4.06 18.67 19.81
CA VAL A 278 -4.77 17.45 20.24
C VAL A 278 -4.90 17.32 21.77
N GLY A 279 -4.20 18.16 22.53
CA GLY A 279 -4.17 18.15 24.00
C GLY A 279 -3.51 16.92 24.63
N GLY A 280 -3.10 17.03 25.89
CA GLY A 280 -2.41 15.97 26.63
C GLY A 280 -0.92 15.87 26.30
N ASP A 281 -0.21 14.95 26.96
CA ASP A 281 1.18 14.66 26.61
C ASP A 281 1.23 13.78 25.35
N SER A 282 1.96 14.26 24.35
CA SER A 282 2.34 13.56 23.11
C SER A 282 2.83 12.10 23.27
N ARG A 283 3.31 11.68 24.45
CA ARG A 283 3.76 10.30 24.72
C ARG A 283 2.69 9.42 25.38
N GLU A 284 1.75 10.04 26.10
CA GLU A 284 0.79 9.35 26.95
C GLU A 284 -0.57 9.19 26.26
N HIS A 285 -0.56 9.22 24.93
CA HIS A 285 -1.72 9.01 24.09
C HIS A 285 -1.31 8.44 22.72
N TYR A 286 -2.29 7.89 22.02
CA TYR A 286 -2.18 7.42 20.64
C TYR A 286 -3.13 8.20 19.75
N LEU A 287 -2.64 8.69 18.61
CA LEU A 287 -3.45 9.27 17.56
C LEU A 287 -3.83 8.17 16.57
N ALA A 288 -4.85 7.39 16.94
CA ALA A 288 -5.19 6.11 16.34
C ALA A 288 -5.85 6.22 14.96
N ARG A 289 -6.52 7.33 14.64
CA ARG A 289 -7.10 7.61 13.30
C ARG A 289 -7.08 9.11 13.02
N MET A 290 -7.00 9.46 11.73
CA MET A 290 -7.15 10.82 11.23
C MET A 290 -7.68 10.75 9.81
N GLU A 291 -8.76 11.47 9.54
CA GLU A 291 -9.31 11.69 8.20
C GLU A 291 -9.79 13.13 8.08
N TRP A 292 -9.93 13.62 6.85
CA TRP A 292 -10.62 14.89 6.61
C TRP A 292 -12.11 14.73 6.89
N ALA A 293 -12.75 15.76 7.45
CA ALA A 293 -14.16 15.73 7.87
C ALA A 293 -15.14 15.87 6.68
N ASP A 294 -14.82 15.24 5.56
CA ASP A 294 -15.47 15.42 4.24
C ASP A 294 -15.48 16.87 3.73
N ASN A 295 -14.57 17.69 4.29
CA ASN A 295 -14.28 19.04 3.84
C ASN A 295 -12.76 19.26 3.84
N SER A 296 -12.30 20.42 3.35
CA SER A 296 -10.86 20.73 3.25
C SER A 296 -10.34 21.66 4.35
N THR A 297 -11.15 21.89 5.39
CA THR A 297 -10.86 22.84 6.47
C THR A 297 -10.71 22.17 7.81
N GLU A 298 -11.18 20.94 7.98
CA GLU A 298 -11.23 20.25 9.27
C GLU A 298 -10.81 18.77 9.18
N LEU A 299 -10.19 18.29 10.26
CA LEU A 299 -9.78 16.91 10.47
C LEU A 299 -10.57 16.27 11.61
N LEU A 300 -11.05 15.06 11.40
CA LEU A 300 -11.52 14.16 12.45
C LEU A 300 -10.35 13.31 12.94
N ILE A 301 -10.10 13.30 14.25
CA ILE A 301 -8.96 12.63 14.87
C ILE A 301 -9.44 11.76 16.03
N GLN A 302 -9.03 10.50 16.08
CA GLN A 302 -9.21 9.64 17.26
C GLN A 302 -7.96 9.66 18.13
N ARG A 303 -8.14 10.01 19.40
CA ARG A 303 -7.11 10.03 20.43
C ARG A 303 -7.46 9.02 21.52
N LEU A 304 -6.64 7.98 21.67
CA LEU A 304 -6.71 7.05 22.79
C LEU A 304 -5.72 7.47 23.87
N ASN A 305 -6.09 7.42 25.15
CA ASN A 305 -5.12 7.58 26.23
C ASN A 305 -4.17 6.36 26.32
N ARG A 306 -3.09 6.47 27.10
CA ARG A 306 -2.11 5.39 27.30
C ARG A 306 -2.72 4.06 27.76
N LEU A 307 -3.70 4.13 28.66
CA LEU A 307 -4.41 2.96 29.19
C LEU A 307 -5.38 2.33 28.17
N GLN A 308 -5.68 3.05 27.08
CA GLN A 308 -6.61 2.63 26.03
C GLN A 308 -8.04 2.36 26.52
N ASN A 309 -8.45 2.96 27.65
CA ASN A 309 -9.82 2.90 28.18
C ASN A 309 -10.59 4.21 27.95
N HIS A 310 -10.00 5.19 27.26
CA HIS A 310 -10.64 6.45 26.92
C HIS A 310 -10.30 6.87 25.50
N ASN A 311 -11.31 6.88 24.64
CA ASN A 311 -11.26 7.31 23.25
C ASN A 311 -11.95 8.66 23.08
N THR A 312 -11.21 9.66 22.63
CA THR A 312 -11.73 10.99 22.29
C THR A 312 -11.68 11.20 20.78
N VAL A 313 -12.81 11.57 20.18
CA VAL A 313 -12.85 12.08 18.80
C VAL A 313 -12.78 13.60 18.84
N LEU A 314 -11.81 14.16 18.15
CA LEU A 314 -11.58 15.59 18.01
C LEU A 314 -11.94 16.03 16.60
N LEU A 315 -12.51 17.22 16.47
CA LEU A 315 -12.59 17.96 15.21
C LEU A 315 -11.59 19.12 15.29
N ALA A 316 -10.66 19.18 14.34
CA ALA A 316 -9.57 20.15 14.33
C ALA A 316 -9.56 21.00 13.07
N GLU A 317 -9.44 22.32 13.21
CA GLU A 317 -9.28 23.24 12.11
C GLU A 317 -7.87 23.13 11.50
N ALA A 318 -7.78 22.86 10.21
CA ALA A 318 -6.53 22.68 9.49
C ALA A 318 -5.69 23.97 9.44
N ALA A 319 -6.34 25.14 9.35
CA ALA A 319 -5.66 26.43 9.23
C ALA A 319 -5.01 26.90 10.54
N THR A 320 -5.68 26.67 11.67
CA THR A 320 -5.27 27.20 12.99
C THR A 320 -4.69 26.13 13.91
N GLY A 321 -4.99 24.86 13.65
CA GLY A 321 -4.66 23.73 14.51
C GLY A 321 -5.53 23.62 15.76
N LYS A 322 -6.46 24.56 16.01
CA LYS A 322 -7.39 24.47 17.15
C LYS A 322 -8.28 23.25 17.00
N SER A 323 -8.55 22.55 18.10
CA SER A 323 -9.44 21.39 18.10
C SER A 323 -10.45 21.45 19.23
N ARG A 324 -11.57 20.76 19.02
CA ARG A 324 -12.62 20.54 20.02
C ARG A 324 -13.03 19.08 20.06
N THR A 325 -13.40 18.59 21.23
CA THR A 325 -14.00 17.27 21.37
C THR A 325 -15.39 17.25 20.73
N VAL A 326 -15.66 16.21 19.94
CA VAL A 326 -16.99 15.98 19.34
C VAL A 326 -17.63 14.69 19.83
N TYR A 327 -16.83 13.75 20.33
CA TYR A 327 -17.33 12.52 20.91
C TYR A 327 -16.30 11.93 21.89
N THR A 328 -16.79 11.24 22.89
CA THR A 328 -15.99 10.53 23.89
C THR A 328 -16.62 9.18 24.17
N ASP A 329 -15.79 8.14 24.19
CA ASP A 329 -16.13 6.79 24.62
C ASP A 329 -15.14 6.37 25.71
N LYS A 330 -15.64 5.80 26.81
CA LYS A 330 -14.83 5.43 27.97
C LYS A 330 -15.38 4.18 28.64
N ASP A 331 -14.45 3.33 29.07
CA ASP A 331 -14.72 2.23 30.00
C ASP A 331 -14.11 2.60 31.35
N ASP A 332 -14.89 2.41 32.42
CA ASP A 332 -14.49 2.72 33.80
C ASP A 332 -13.56 1.64 34.39
#